data_AF-A0A7W1IUQ0-F1
#
_entry.id   AF-A0A7W1IUQ0-F1
#
_cell.length_a   1.000
_cell.length_b   1.000
_cell.length_c   1.000
_cell.angle_alpha   90.00
_cell.angle_beta   90.00
_cell.angle_gamma   90.00
#
_symmetry.space_group_name_H-M   'P 1'
#
loop_
_entity.id
_entity.type
_entity.pdbx_description
1 polymer ?
#
loop_
_entity_poly.entity_id
_entity_poly.type
_entity_poly.pdbx_seq_one_letter_code
_entity_poly.pdbx_strand_id
1 'polypeptide(L)'
;MPEATPHRLRRALARADQGRALTLDEIAALLDAGGEDLIRLQGIARRLRDLGHGDVVTYSRKVFIPLTMLCRDHCHYCTFA
;
A
#
# COMPACT_ATOMS: atom_id res chain seq x y z
N MET A 1 -8.64 -14.29 -5.90
CA MET A 1 -8.05 -13.41 -6.95
C MET A 1 -7.12 -14.28 -7.79
N PRO A 2 -7.05 -14.10 -9.12
CA PRO A 2 -6.11 -14.86 -9.93
C PRO A 2 -4.68 -14.46 -9.54
N GLU A 3 -3.85 -15.46 -9.22
CA GLU A 3 -2.44 -15.28 -8.89
C GLU A 3 -1.68 -14.71 -10.09
N ALA A 4 -0.86 -13.68 -9.86
CA ALA A 4 -0.08 -13.02 -10.89
C ALA A 4 0.98 -13.96 -11.45
N THR A 5 1.02 -14.09 -12.77
CA THR A 5 2.11 -14.81 -13.43
C THR A 5 3.46 -14.13 -13.12
N PRO A 6 4.56 -14.88 -12.92
CA PRO A 6 5.87 -14.30 -12.61
C PRO A 6 6.36 -13.22 -13.60
N HIS A 7 5.98 -13.33 -14.87
CA HIS A 7 6.28 -12.30 -15.87
C HIS A 7 5.56 -10.96 -15.60
N ARG A 8 4.29 -11.01 -15.18
CA ARG A 8 3.51 -9.81 -14.85
C ARG A 8 4.09 -9.11 -13.63
N LEU A 9 4.41 -9.86 -12.57
CA LEU A 9 5.04 -9.33 -11.37
C LEU A 9 6.39 -8.67 -11.69
N ARG A 10 7.29 -9.37 -12.42
CA ARG A 10 8.59 -8.79 -12.81
C ARG A 10 8.46 -7.51 -13.62
N ARG A 11 7.50 -7.45 -14.55
CA ARG A 11 7.23 -6.24 -15.35
C ARG A 11 6.72 -5.11 -14.47
N ALA A 12 5.80 -5.38 -13.54
CA ALA A 12 5.26 -4.38 -12.62
C ALA A 12 6.36 -3.81 -11.71
N LEU A 13 7.22 -4.67 -11.15
CA LEU A 13 8.38 -4.25 -10.34
C LEU A 13 9.34 -3.37 -11.14
N ALA A 14 9.65 -3.72 -12.39
CA ALA A 14 10.52 -2.91 -13.25
C ALA A 14 9.95 -1.52 -13.53
N ARG A 15 8.62 -1.42 -13.70
CA ARG A 15 7.96 -0.12 -13.89
C ARG A 15 7.87 0.71 -12.63
N ALA A 16 7.60 0.07 -11.49
CA ALA A 16 7.61 0.72 -10.19
C ALA A 16 8.99 1.31 -9.89
N ASP A 17 10.06 0.57 -10.20
CA ASP A 17 11.44 1.05 -10.03
C ASP A 17 11.75 2.26 -10.92
N GLN A 18 11.12 2.39 -12.09
CA GLN A 18 11.26 3.58 -12.92
C GLN A 18 10.43 4.78 -12.41
N GLY A 19 9.71 4.66 -11.28
CA GLY A 19 8.84 5.71 -10.75
C GLY A 19 7.67 6.05 -11.66
N ARG A 20 7.28 5.14 -12.57
CA ARG A 20 6.17 5.37 -13.50
C ARG A 20 4.84 5.19 -12.78
N ALA A 21 3.82 5.92 -13.25
CA ALA A 21 2.44 5.60 -12.91
C ALA A 21 2.14 4.14 -13.32
N LEU A 22 1.49 3.40 -12.42
CA LEU A 22 1.15 2.00 -12.59
C LEU A 22 -0.33 1.86 -12.97
N THR A 23 -0.64 0.90 -13.84
CA THR A 23 -2.04 0.55 -14.15
C THR A 23 -2.65 -0.32 -13.05
N LEU A 24 -3.98 -0.48 -13.05
CA LEU A 24 -4.67 -1.37 -12.12
C LEU A 24 -4.13 -2.80 -12.18
N ASP A 25 -3.86 -3.33 -13.38
CA ASP A 25 -3.32 -4.67 -13.56
C ASP A 25 -1.89 -4.81 -13.01
N GLU A 26 -1.07 -3.77 -13.18
CA GLU A 26 0.30 -3.72 -12.64
C GLU A 26 0.25 -3.66 -11.11
N ILE A 27 -0.67 -2.89 -10.52
CA ILE A 27 -0.89 -2.84 -9.06
C ILE A 27 -1.38 -4.18 -8.55
N ALA A 28 -2.39 -4.78 -9.20
CA ALA A 28 -2.92 -6.07 -8.81
C ALA A 28 -1.84 -7.15 -8.81
N ALA A 29 -0.94 -7.12 -9.81
CA ALA A 29 0.19 -8.05 -9.85
C ALA A 29 1.19 -7.86 -8.71
N LEU A 30 1.38 -6.63 -8.22
CA LEU A 30 2.27 -6.36 -7.07
C LEU A 30 1.69 -6.85 -5.74
N LEU A 31 0.37 -7.04 -5.63
CA LEU A 31 -0.25 -7.57 -4.41
C LEU A 31 0.15 -9.03 -4.13
N ASP A 32 0.60 -9.76 -5.16
CA ASP A 32 1.08 -11.13 -5.02
C ASP A 32 2.59 -11.20 -4.71
N ALA A 33 3.27 -10.06 -4.52
CA ALA A 33 4.69 -10.05 -4.18
C ALA A 33 4.94 -10.66 -2.78
N GLY A 34 5.72 -11.74 -2.75
CA GLY A 34 6.22 -12.39 -1.53
C GLY A 34 7.74 -12.51 -1.53
N GLY A 35 8.32 -12.93 -0.39
CA GLY A 35 9.77 -13.20 -0.27
C GLY A 35 10.66 -12.06 -0.79
N GLU A 36 11.63 -12.40 -1.64
CA GLU A 36 12.57 -11.45 -2.24
C GLU A 36 11.88 -10.37 -3.09
N ASP A 37 10.79 -10.71 -3.78
CA ASP A 37 10.04 -9.74 -4.58
C ASP A 37 9.36 -8.69 -3.69
N LEU A 38 8.87 -9.08 -2.51
CA LEU A 38 8.33 -8.14 -1.52
C LEU A 38 9.42 -7.22 -0.95
N ILE A 39 10.58 -7.76 -0.62
CA ILE A 39 11.74 -6.97 -0.15
C ILE A 39 12.13 -5.95 -1.22
N ARG A 40 12.20 -6.37 -2.48
CA ARG A 40 12.46 -5.49 -3.62
C ARG A 40 11.41 -4.40 -3.76
N LEU A 41 10.13 -4.74 -3.67
CA LEU A 41 9.03 -3.77 -3.75
C LEU A 41 9.11 -2.72 -2.62
N GLN A 42 9.40 -3.15 -1.39
CA GLN A 42 9.61 -2.23 -0.26
C GLN A 42 10.82 -1.31 -0.47
N GLY A 43 11.91 -1.82 -1.05
CA GLY A 43 13.08 -1.03 -1.42
C GLY A 43 12.76 0.05 -2.46
N ILE A 44 12.00 -0.30 -3.49
CA ILE A 44 11.49 0.67 -4.49
C ILE A 44 10.63 1.73 -3.82
N ALA A 45 9.66 1.32 -3.00
CA ALA A 45 8.76 2.23 -2.30
C ALA A 45 9.51 3.18 -1.36
N ARG A 46 10.51 2.67 -0.61
CA ARG A 46 11.41 3.47 0.23
C ARG A 46 12.12 4.54 -0.60
N ARG A 47 12.78 4.15 -1.70
CA ARG A 47 13.52 5.09 -2.56
C ARG A 47 12.61 6.17 -3.14
N LEU A 48 11.42 5.81 -3.62
CA LEU A 48 10.46 6.77 -4.14
C LEU A 48 9.94 7.73 -3.05
N ARG A 49 9.68 7.21 -1.84
CA ARG A 49 9.32 8.04 -0.68
C ARG A 49 10.44 9.00 -0.32
N ASP A 50 11.69 8.54 -0.27
CA ASP A 50 12.85 9.39 0.04
C ASP A 50 13.05 10.49 -1.02
N LEU A 51 12.84 10.18 -2.30
CA LEU A 51 12.90 11.18 -3.38
C LEU A 51 11.79 12.23 -3.29
N GLY A 52 10.58 11.84 -2.89
CA GLY A 52 9.41 12.74 -2.84
C GLY A 52 9.28 13.52 -1.53
N HIS A 53 9.70 12.94 -0.41
CA HIS A 53 9.44 13.47 0.94
C HIS A 53 10.69 13.64 1.80
N GLY A 54 11.85 13.13 1.37
CA GLY A 54 13.06 13.07 2.19
C GLY A 54 12.94 12.08 3.35
N ASP A 55 13.74 12.31 4.38
CA ASP A 55 13.87 11.48 5.58
C ASP A 55 13.07 12.00 6.79
N VAL A 56 12.41 13.15 6.65
CA VAL A 56 11.61 13.76 7.71
C VAL A 56 10.27 13.04 7.84
N VAL A 57 10.10 12.32 8.96
CA VAL A 57 8.80 11.77 9.36
C VAL A 57 8.05 12.81 10.18
N THR A 58 6.95 13.33 9.62
CA THR A 58 6.05 14.23 10.35
C THR A 58 5.02 13.43 11.14
N TYR A 59 4.59 13.96 12.27
CA TYR A 59 3.50 13.40 13.05
C TYR A 59 2.51 14.50 13.40
N SER A 60 1.23 14.14 13.47
CA SER A 60 0.19 15.07 13.89
C SER A 60 -0.22 14.74 15.32
N ARG A 61 -0.07 15.72 16.23
CA ARG A 61 -0.59 15.63 17.60
C ARG A 61 -2.11 15.73 17.56
N LYS A 62 -2.77 14.60 17.38
CA LYS A 62 -4.23 14.51 17.31
C LYS A 62 -4.74 13.69 18.48
N VAL A 63 -5.74 14.24 19.19
CA VAL A 63 -6.59 13.45 20.09
C VAL A 63 -7.84 13.06 19.32
N PHE A 64 -8.14 11.77 19.30
CA PHE A 64 -9.43 11.28 18.83
C PHE A 64 -10.39 11.23 20.02
N ILE A 65 -11.42 12.07 20.01
CA ILE A 65 -12.43 12.13 21.07
C ILE A 65 -13.70 11.45 20.53
N PRO A 66 -13.97 10.17 20.87
CA PRO A 66 -15.21 9.52 20.47
C PRO A 66 -16.35 10.08 21.32
N LEU A 67 -17.12 11.02 20.75
CA LEU A 67 -18.24 11.65 21.46
C LEU A 67 -19.43 10.69 21.64
N THR A 68 -19.56 9.68 20.79
CA THR A 68 -20.61 8.66 20.86
C THR A 68 -20.13 7.35 20.24
N MET A 69 -20.70 6.25 20.70
CA MET A 69 -20.58 4.91 20.09
C MET A 69 -21.92 4.41 19.53
N LEU A 70 -22.95 5.27 19.50
CA LEU A 70 -24.26 4.92 18.92
C LEU A 70 -24.17 5.00 17.39
N CYS A 71 -24.42 3.88 16.70
CA CYS A 71 -24.51 3.81 15.25
C CYS A 71 -25.82 3.11 14.84
N ARG A 72 -26.41 3.50 13.70
CA ARG A 72 -27.59 2.82 13.13
C ARG A 72 -27.20 1.66 12.22
N ASP A 73 -25.97 1.68 11.71
CA ASP A 73 -25.48 0.74 10.72
C ASP A 73 -24.85 -0.49 11.38
N HIS A 74 -25.06 -1.66 10.78
CA HIS A 74 -24.39 -2.89 11.18
C HIS A 74 -23.24 -3.20 10.25
N CYS A 75 -22.03 -2.80 10.65
CA CYS A 75 -20.80 -3.15 9.95
C CYS A 75 -20.14 -4.36 10.63
N HIS A 76 -19.90 -5.45 9.90
CA HIS A 76 -19.28 -6.68 10.44
C HIS A 76 -17.84 -6.50 10.96
N TYR A 77 -17.17 -5.40 10.61
CA TYR A 77 -15.81 -5.07 11.03
C TYR A 77 -15.76 -4.01 12.14
N CYS A 78 -16.90 -3.37 12.46
CA CYS A 78 -16.95 -2.26 13.42
C CYS A 78 -17.45 -2.74 14.77
N THR A 79 -16.88 -2.21 15.86
CA THR A 79 -17.28 -2.53 17.23
C THR A 79 -18.41 -1.65 17.78
N PHE A 80 -18.83 -0.61 17.06
CA PHE A 80 -19.89 0.34 17.48
C PHE A 80 -21.31 -0.13 17.09
N ALA A 81 -21.52 -1.45 17.10
CA ALA A 81 -22.78 -2.09 16.73
C ALA A 81 -23.93 -1.75 17.69
#